data_AF-A0A1S2PPJ0-F1
#
_entry.id   AF-A0A1S2PPJ0-F1
#
_cell.length_a   1.000
_cell.length_b   1.000
_cell.length_c   1.000
_cell.angle_alpha   90.00
_cell.angle_beta   90.00
_cell.angle_gamma   90.00
#
_symmetry.space_group_name_H-M   'P 1'
#
loop_
_entity.id
_entity.type
_entity.pdbx_description
1 polymer ?
#
loop_
_entity_poly.entity_id
_entity_poly.type
_entity_poly.pdbx_seq_one_letter_code
_entity_poly.pdbx_strand_id
1 'polypeptide(L)'
;MTERRPRKDALRNRAAVFAAADTLFDRCQSPDGVTMADIAAAAGVGKATLFRAFGDRTGLIRALYEARLEPIMDAVAEGPPPLGPTAPPLERVPALLDAVLCLKLDNRHLALALERTGADSPYATAHYDAWHTLLRDTLERIPGLADSDFTAHALLAATRADLVAYLTGDKGVTREELREKLAKFTASVLPSLTDPASGG
;
A
#
# COMPACT_ATOMS: atom_id res chain seq x y z
N MET A 1 -30.17 10.31 28.76
CA MET A 1 -30.04 10.52 27.30
C MET A 1 -28.78 11.35 27.03
N THR A 2 -27.62 10.71 27.01
CA THR A 2 -26.29 11.27 26.71
C THR A 2 -25.38 10.03 26.66
N GLU A 3 -24.53 9.73 25.70
CA GLU A 3 -23.81 10.50 24.69
C GLU A 3 -23.61 9.64 23.42
N ARG A 4 -24.04 10.16 22.27
CA ARG A 4 -23.61 9.66 20.93
C ARG A 4 -22.53 10.58 20.32
N ARG A 5 -22.02 11.55 21.10
CA ARG A 5 -21.21 12.71 20.71
C ARG A 5 -19.68 12.45 20.62
N PRO A 6 -19.03 11.63 21.48
CA PRO A 6 -17.56 11.53 21.47
C PRO A 6 -16.97 10.83 20.23
N ARG A 7 -17.71 9.90 19.61
CA ARG A 7 -17.26 9.20 18.38
C ARG A 7 -17.23 10.13 17.17
N LYS A 8 -18.21 11.02 17.04
CA LYS A 8 -18.29 11.98 15.93
C LYS A 8 -17.14 12.99 15.99
N ASP A 9 -16.81 13.44 17.19
CA ASP A 9 -15.70 14.37 17.42
C ASP A 9 -14.34 13.68 17.21
N ALA A 10 -14.19 12.42 17.64
CA ALA A 10 -12.99 11.63 17.36
C ALA A 10 -12.76 11.41 15.85
N LEU A 11 -13.82 11.10 15.09
CA LEU A 11 -13.74 10.96 13.63
C LEU A 11 -13.38 12.28 12.95
N ARG A 12 -14.01 13.39 13.36
CA ARG A 12 -13.71 14.72 12.82
C ARG A 12 -12.26 15.13 13.12
N ASN A 13 -11.78 14.87 14.33
CA ASN A 13 -10.41 15.15 14.72
C ASN A 13 -9.42 14.29 13.93
N ARG A 14 -9.73 13.01 13.69
CA ARG A 14 -8.90 12.14 12.83
C ARG A 14 -8.81 12.68 11.41
N ALA A 15 -9.94 13.08 10.80
CA ALA A 15 -9.95 13.66 9.47
C ALA A 15 -9.14 14.98 9.39
N ALA A 16 -9.27 15.85 10.39
CA ALA A 16 -8.50 17.09 10.47
C ALA A 16 -6.99 16.83 10.60
N VAL A 17 -6.60 15.85 11.42
CA VAL A 17 -5.20 15.42 11.56
C VAL A 17 -4.65 14.89 10.24
N PHE A 18 -5.43 14.10 9.50
CA PHE A 18 -4.97 13.53 8.24
C PHE A 18 -4.76 14.60 7.17
N ALA A 19 -5.72 15.51 7.01
CA ALA A 19 -5.59 16.63 6.07
C ALA A 19 -4.39 17.55 6.42
N ALA A 20 -4.15 17.78 7.70
CA ALA A 20 -3.00 18.56 8.16
C ALA A 20 -1.67 17.85 7.87
N ALA A 21 -1.60 16.55 8.12
CA ALA A 21 -0.42 15.74 7.83
C ALA A 21 -0.11 15.73 6.33
N ASP A 22 -1.11 15.52 5.46
CA ASP A 22 -0.95 15.58 3.99
C ASP A 22 -0.35 16.92 3.57
N THR A 23 -0.95 18.02 4.03
CA THR A 23 -0.51 19.39 3.68
C THR A 23 0.94 19.65 4.11
N LEU A 24 1.34 19.14 5.27
CA LEU A 24 2.69 19.32 5.78
C LEU A 24 3.71 18.45 5.04
N PHE A 25 3.37 17.19 4.74
CA PHE A 25 4.25 16.31 3.99
C PHE A 25 4.45 16.76 2.54
N ASP A 26 3.41 17.29 1.89
CA ASP A 26 3.51 17.79 0.51
C ASP A 26 4.35 19.07 0.38
N ARG A 27 4.39 19.91 1.42
CA ARG A 27 5.11 21.20 1.40
C ARG A 27 6.59 21.06 1.78
N CYS A 28 6.99 19.96 2.41
CA CYS A 28 8.34 19.78 2.90
C CYS A 28 9.17 18.92 1.95
N GLN A 29 10.33 19.43 1.52
CA GLN A 29 11.31 18.63 0.76
C GLN A 29 11.87 17.45 1.57
N SER A 30 11.87 17.55 2.90
CA SER A 30 12.23 16.48 3.83
C SER A 30 11.06 16.19 4.77
N PRO A 31 10.34 15.06 4.58
CA PRO A 31 9.27 14.63 5.48
C PRO A 31 9.72 14.42 6.93
N ASP A 32 11.00 14.14 7.15
CA ASP A 32 11.58 13.91 8.49
C ASP A 32 11.60 15.17 9.35
N GLY A 33 11.48 16.36 8.74
CA GLY A 33 11.33 17.62 9.46
C GLY A 33 9.94 17.88 10.03
N VAL A 34 8.91 17.14 9.59
CA VAL A 34 7.53 17.32 10.07
C VAL A 34 7.34 16.62 11.41
N THR A 35 7.06 17.39 12.47
CA THR A 35 6.88 16.87 13.83
C THR A 35 5.41 16.64 14.18
N MET A 36 5.17 15.80 15.19
CA MET A 36 3.83 15.62 15.78
C MET A 36 3.25 16.95 16.32
N ALA A 37 4.10 17.88 16.74
CA ALA A 37 3.65 19.19 17.22
C ALA A 37 3.13 20.06 16.07
N ASP A 38 3.82 20.05 14.92
CA ASP A 38 3.41 20.80 13.73
C ASP A 38 2.06 20.29 13.21
N ILE A 39 1.89 18.96 13.16
CA ILE A 39 0.64 18.33 12.74
C ILE A 39 -0.49 18.67 13.72
N ALA A 40 -0.25 18.60 15.03
CA ALA A 40 -1.26 18.96 16.03
C ALA A 40 -1.71 20.43 15.88
N ALA A 41 -0.75 21.34 15.71
CA ALA A 41 -1.02 22.76 15.52
C ALA A 41 -1.81 23.02 14.22
N ALA A 42 -1.38 22.43 13.10
CA ALA A 42 -2.05 22.57 11.81
C ALA A 42 -3.46 21.96 11.79
N ALA A 43 -3.68 20.86 12.52
CA ALA A 43 -4.98 20.20 12.65
C ALA A 43 -5.92 20.88 13.65
N GLY A 44 -5.43 21.86 14.44
CA GLY A 44 -6.20 22.49 15.51
C GLY A 44 -6.56 21.55 16.66
N VAL A 45 -5.75 20.51 16.90
CA VAL A 45 -5.95 19.54 18.00
C VAL A 45 -4.87 19.69 19.06
N GLY A 46 -5.21 19.38 20.32
CA GLY A 46 -4.21 19.36 21.39
C GLY A 46 -3.16 18.26 21.17
N LYS A 47 -1.88 18.55 21.45
CA LYS A 47 -0.78 17.57 21.36
C LYS A 47 -1.10 16.28 22.14
N ALA A 48 -1.60 16.39 23.37
CA ALA A 48 -2.00 15.22 24.16
C ALA A 48 -3.09 14.38 23.49
N THR A 49 -4.03 15.00 22.77
CA THR A 49 -5.07 14.31 22.00
C THR A 49 -4.47 13.52 20.84
N LEU A 50 -3.53 14.12 20.10
CA LEU A 50 -2.84 13.47 19.00
C LEU A 50 -2.02 12.25 19.49
N PHE A 51 -1.21 12.44 20.53
CA PHE A 51 -0.41 11.35 21.10
C PHE A 51 -1.26 10.22 21.69
N ARG A 52 -2.41 10.51 22.31
CA ARG A 52 -3.35 9.46 22.77
C ARG A 52 -3.97 8.68 21.60
N ALA A 53 -4.21 9.33 20.47
CA ALA A 53 -4.85 8.70 19.32
C ALA A 53 -3.89 7.84 18.48
N PHE A 54 -2.63 8.26 18.35
CA PHE A 54 -1.69 7.64 17.42
C PHE A 54 -0.40 7.12 18.07
N GLY A 55 -0.18 7.39 19.35
CA GLY A 55 1.06 7.05 20.05
C GLY A 55 2.19 7.98 19.64
N ASP A 56 2.84 7.67 18.53
CA ASP A 56 4.00 8.38 18.00
C ASP A 56 3.83 8.75 16.52
N ARG A 57 4.89 9.32 15.92
CA ARG A 57 4.90 9.70 14.50
C ARG A 57 4.73 8.48 13.59
N THR A 58 5.33 7.34 13.93
CA THR A 58 5.23 6.10 13.15
C THR A 58 3.80 5.56 13.20
N GLY A 59 3.15 5.60 14.35
CA GLY A 59 1.74 5.24 14.53
C GLY A 59 0.79 6.13 13.75
N LEU A 60 1.07 7.44 13.67
CA LEU A 60 0.32 8.35 12.80
C LEU A 60 0.52 8.03 11.31
N ILE A 61 1.77 7.84 10.87
CA ILE A 61 2.08 7.49 9.47
C ILE A 61 1.43 6.16 9.07
N ARG A 62 1.45 5.16 9.96
CA ARG A 62 0.75 3.89 9.76
C ARG A 62 -0.75 4.08 9.62
N ALA A 63 -1.36 4.84 10.53
CA ALA A 63 -2.80 5.12 10.48
C ALA A 63 -3.22 5.88 9.21
N LEU A 64 -2.36 6.78 8.71
CA LEU A 64 -2.54 7.45 7.43
C LEU A 64 -2.48 6.46 6.27
N TYR A 65 -1.43 5.63 6.23
CA TYR A 65 -1.25 4.63 5.17
C TYR A 65 -2.39 3.60 5.14
N GLU A 66 -2.84 3.12 6.29
CA GLU A 66 -4.00 2.24 6.43
C GLU A 66 -5.27 2.86 5.84
N ALA A 67 -5.51 4.16 6.09
CA ALA A 67 -6.66 4.86 5.51
C ALA A 67 -6.55 5.07 3.99
N ARG A 68 -5.33 5.08 3.43
CA ARG A 68 -5.10 5.12 1.98
C ARG A 68 -5.23 3.74 1.34
N LEU A 69 -4.93 2.70 2.10
CA LEU A 69 -5.06 1.30 1.70
C LEU A 69 -6.52 0.84 1.72
N GLU A 70 -7.35 1.35 2.65
CA GLU A 70 -8.75 0.95 2.83
C GLU A 70 -9.57 0.92 1.52
N PRO A 71 -9.60 1.96 0.66
CA PRO A 71 -10.34 1.91 -0.60
C PRO A 71 -9.86 0.82 -1.57
N ILE A 72 -8.57 0.48 -1.54
CA ILE A 72 -8.01 -0.60 -2.36
C ILE A 72 -8.46 -1.95 -1.82
N MET A 73 -8.45 -2.13 -0.50
CA MET A 73 -8.93 -3.36 0.14
C MET A 73 -10.42 -3.58 -0.12
N ASP A 74 -11.23 -2.52 -0.09
CA ASP A 74 -12.65 -2.58 -0.47
C ASP A 74 -12.83 -3.03 -1.93
N ALA A 75 -12.05 -2.46 -2.86
CA ALA A 75 -12.08 -2.84 -4.27
C ALA A 75 -11.61 -4.29 -4.50
N VAL A 76 -10.66 -4.77 -3.70
CA VAL A 76 -10.17 -6.15 -3.74
C VAL A 76 -11.22 -7.13 -3.21
N ALA A 77 -11.90 -6.77 -2.12
CA ALA A 77 -12.85 -7.65 -1.45
C ALA A 77 -14.19 -7.72 -2.19
N GLU A 78 -14.73 -6.58 -2.60
CA GLU A 78 -16.12 -6.45 -3.08
C GLU A 78 -16.24 -5.72 -4.43
N GLY A 79 -15.13 -5.22 -4.98
CA GLY A 79 -15.13 -4.46 -6.22
C GLY A 79 -15.41 -5.30 -7.48
N PRO A 80 -15.61 -4.66 -8.63
CA PRO A 80 -15.66 -5.34 -9.91
C PRO A 80 -14.26 -5.77 -10.37
N PRO A 81 -14.17 -6.62 -11.41
CA PRO A 81 -12.91 -6.85 -12.12
C PRO A 81 -12.26 -5.53 -12.60
N PRO A 82 -10.93 -5.44 -12.65
CA PRO A 82 -9.98 -6.55 -12.49
C PRO A 82 -9.49 -6.80 -11.05
N LEU A 83 -9.87 -6.00 -10.05
CA LEU A 83 -9.42 -6.18 -8.66
C LEU A 83 -10.29 -7.14 -7.85
N GLY A 84 -11.59 -7.15 -8.14
CA GLY A 84 -12.59 -7.90 -7.42
C GLY A 84 -12.39 -9.43 -7.39
N PRO A 85 -13.09 -10.14 -6.50
CA PRO A 85 -12.95 -11.59 -6.32
C PRO A 85 -13.34 -12.42 -7.55
N THR A 86 -14.19 -11.87 -8.42
CA THR A 86 -14.68 -12.50 -9.64
C THR A 86 -13.74 -12.36 -10.83
N ALA A 87 -12.67 -11.57 -10.72
CA ALA A 87 -11.70 -11.39 -11.79
C ALA A 87 -10.92 -12.69 -12.07
N PRO A 88 -10.71 -13.04 -13.36
CA PRO A 88 -9.82 -14.13 -13.74
C PRO A 88 -8.44 -13.97 -13.11
N PRO A 89 -7.81 -15.03 -12.57
CA PRO A 89 -6.51 -14.92 -11.89
C PRO A 89 -5.42 -14.22 -12.71
N LEU A 90 -5.36 -14.49 -14.02
CA LEU A 90 -4.39 -13.89 -14.94
C LEU A 90 -4.59 -12.38 -15.16
N GLU A 91 -5.81 -11.87 -14.96
CA GLU A 91 -6.11 -10.44 -14.99
C GLU A 91 -5.95 -9.80 -13.60
N ARG A 92 -6.29 -10.56 -12.56
CA ARG A 92 -6.30 -10.10 -11.17
C ARG A 92 -4.90 -9.87 -10.63
N VAL A 93 -3.95 -10.77 -10.89
CA VAL A 93 -2.56 -10.64 -10.39
C VAL A 93 -1.90 -9.33 -10.84
N PRO A 94 -1.88 -8.98 -12.15
CA PRO A 94 -1.35 -7.69 -12.59
C PRO A 94 -2.08 -6.50 -11.97
N ALA A 95 -3.41 -6.56 -11.82
CA ALA A 95 -4.19 -5.48 -11.24
C ALA A 95 -3.86 -5.25 -9.75
N LEU A 96 -3.70 -6.32 -8.97
CA LEU A 96 -3.29 -6.23 -7.57
C LEU A 96 -1.91 -5.55 -7.45
N LEU A 97 -0.95 -5.97 -8.27
CA LEU A 97 0.40 -5.40 -8.27
C LEU A 97 0.42 -3.94 -8.73
N ASP A 98 -0.36 -3.57 -9.75
CA ASP A 98 -0.52 -2.18 -10.19
C ASP A 98 -1.14 -1.31 -9.10
N ALA A 99 -2.14 -1.82 -8.37
CA ALA A 99 -2.77 -1.11 -7.26
C ALA A 99 -1.79 -0.88 -6.09
N VAL A 100 -1.00 -1.90 -5.72
CA VAL A 100 0.06 -1.77 -4.70
C VAL A 100 1.12 -0.76 -5.15
N LEU A 101 1.56 -0.84 -6.41
CA LEU A 101 2.53 0.11 -6.96
C LEU A 101 1.98 1.55 -6.94
N CYS A 102 0.74 1.76 -7.41
CA CYS A 102 0.12 3.07 -7.42
C CYS A 102 -0.04 3.63 -6.00
N LEU A 103 -0.49 2.83 -5.04
CA LEU A 103 -0.56 3.23 -3.62
C LEU A 103 0.79 3.75 -3.12
N LYS A 104 1.88 3.06 -3.43
CA LYS A 104 3.24 3.45 -3.03
C LYS A 104 3.74 4.67 -3.78
N LEU A 105 3.40 4.84 -5.05
CA LEU A 105 3.74 6.06 -5.80
C LEU A 105 3.00 7.28 -5.24
N ASP A 106 1.71 7.13 -4.99
CA ASP A 106 0.83 8.20 -4.49
C ASP A 106 1.17 8.58 -3.04
N ASN A 107 1.76 7.66 -2.28
CA ASN A 107 2.07 7.84 -0.85
C ASN A 107 3.54 7.57 -0.54
N ARG A 108 4.45 7.90 -1.49
CA ARG A 108 5.87 7.50 -1.46
C ARG A 108 6.58 7.77 -0.13
N HIS A 109 6.33 8.93 0.46
CA HIS A 109 6.94 9.31 1.74
C HIS A 109 6.43 8.45 2.91
N LEU A 110 5.12 8.16 2.97
CA LEU A 110 4.53 7.28 3.99
C LEU A 110 5.04 5.85 3.81
N ALA A 111 5.01 5.33 2.59
CA ALA A 111 5.45 3.98 2.26
C ALA A 111 6.94 3.77 2.61
N LEU A 112 7.80 4.73 2.24
CA LEU A 112 9.22 4.72 2.61
C LEU A 112 9.43 4.81 4.12
N ALA A 113 8.70 5.68 4.79
CA ALA A 113 8.84 5.84 6.24
C ALA A 113 8.52 4.52 6.95
N LEU A 114 7.44 3.84 6.55
CA LEU A 114 7.04 2.55 7.11
C LEU A 114 8.06 1.45 6.83
N GLU A 115 8.58 1.35 5.60
CA GLU A 115 9.58 0.34 5.25
C GLU A 115 10.96 0.60 5.89
N ARG A 116 11.32 1.88 6.19
CA ARG A 116 12.61 2.26 6.82
C ARG A 116 12.60 2.24 8.34
N THR A 117 11.43 2.33 8.98
CA THR A 117 11.34 2.39 10.46
C THR A 117 11.82 1.13 11.20
N GLY A 118 12.12 0.03 10.50
CA GLY A 118 13.28 -0.83 10.74
C GLY A 118 13.53 -1.45 12.12
N ALA A 119 12.61 -1.34 13.09
CA ALA A 119 12.63 -2.16 14.30
C ALA A 119 12.04 -3.55 14.03
N ASP A 120 11.14 -3.63 13.04
CA ASP A 120 10.54 -4.84 12.51
C ASP A 120 10.65 -4.83 10.99
N SER A 121 10.98 -5.97 10.41
CA SER A 121 11.03 -6.19 8.96
C SER A 121 9.75 -5.71 8.27
N PRO A 122 9.77 -5.19 7.02
CA PRO A 122 8.53 -4.93 6.27
C PRO A 122 7.66 -6.20 6.16
N TYR A 123 8.27 -7.38 6.34
CA TYR A 123 7.63 -8.69 6.35
C TYR A 123 7.00 -9.09 7.69
N ALA A 124 7.14 -8.28 8.74
CA ALA A 124 6.58 -8.52 10.07
C ALA A 124 5.35 -7.65 10.37
N THR A 125 4.67 -7.20 9.32
CA THR A 125 3.57 -6.23 9.41
C THR A 125 2.28 -6.86 8.86
N ALA A 126 1.16 -6.63 9.55
CA ALA A 126 -0.12 -7.24 9.18
C ALA A 126 -0.55 -6.97 7.73
N HIS A 127 -0.17 -5.82 7.16
CA HIS A 127 -0.47 -5.50 5.77
C HIS A 127 0.32 -6.35 4.76
N TYR A 128 1.55 -6.76 5.07
CA TYR A 128 2.34 -7.59 4.17
C TYR A 128 1.76 -9.00 4.10
N ASP A 129 1.43 -9.59 5.25
CA ASP A 129 0.85 -10.93 5.33
C ASP A 129 -0.49 -11.01 4.58
N ALA A 130 -1.31 -9.96 4.68
CA ALA A 130 -2.56 -9.86 3.94
C ALA A 130 -2.35 -9.82 2.41
N TRP A 131 -1.42 -8.97 1.94
CA TRP A 131 -1.08 -8.88 0.51
C TRP A 131 -0.46 -10.16 -0.03
N HIS A 132 0.43 -10.79 0.74
CA HIS A 132 1.07 -12.05 0.36
C HIS A 132 0.06 -13.18 0.28
N THR A 133 -0.79 -13.35 1.31
CA THR A 133 -1.86 -14.35 1.32
C THR A 133 -2.78 -14.18 0.12
N LEU A 134 -3.27 -12.96 -0.12
CA LEU A 134 -4.16 -12.67 -1.24
C LEU A 134 -3.51 -12.99 -2.60
N LEU A 135 -2.25 -12.60 -2.78
CA LEU A 135 -1.54 -12.80 -4.03
C LEU A 135 -1.25 -14.28 -4.26
N ARG A 136 -0.76 -14.99 -3.25
CA ARG A 136 -0.54 -16.44 -3.26
C ARG A 136 -1.83 -17.18 -3.61
N ASP A 137 -2.92 -16.92 -2.90
CA ASP A 137 -4.21 -17.57 -3.13
C ASP A 137 -4.76 -17.28 -4.54
N THR A 138 -4.47 -16.10 -5.09
CA THR A 138 -4.83 -15.76 -6.48
C THR A 138 -3.97 -16.53 -7.48
N LEU A 139 -2.66 -16.63 -7.24
CA LEU A 139 -1.69 -17.36 -8.08
C LEU A 139 -1.97 -18.87 -8.10
N GLU A 140 -2.36 -19.48 -6.97
CA GLU A 140 -2.73 -20.90 -6.88
C GLU A 140 -3.89 -21.29 -7.81
N ARG A 141 -4.73 -20.34 -8.21
CA ARG A 141 -5.83 -20.57 -9.16
C ARG A 141 -5.37 -20.57 -10.63
N ILE A 142 -4.09 -20.34 -10.91
CA ILE A 142 -3.53 -20.32 -12.27
C ILE A 142 -2.97 -21.72 -12.60
N PRO A 143 -3.57 -22.45 -13.56
CA PRO A 143 -3.06 -23.76 -13.97
C PRO A 143 -1.63 -23.66 -14.51
N GLY A 144 -0.76 -24.58 -14.09
CA GLY A 144 0.61 -24.68 -14.59
C GLY A 144 1.62 -23.71 -13.95
N LEU A 145 1.19 -22.82 -13.05
CA LEU A 145 2.11 -22.02 -12.25
C LEU A 145 2.67 -22.87 -11.10
N ALA A 146 4.00 -22.98 -11.02
CA ALA A 146 4.68 -23.61 -9.90
C ALA A 146 5.06 -22.58 -8.84
N ASP A 147 5.10 -23.00 -7.57
CA ASP A 147 5.60 -22.22 -6.43
C ASP A 147 4.92 -20.84 -6.26
N SER A 148 3.59 -20.83 -6.11
CA SER A 148 2.79 -19.62 -5.87
C SER A 148 3.23 -18.84 -4.64
N ASP A 149 3.76 -19.52 -3.63
CA ASP A 149 4.19 -18.92 -2.37
C ASP A 149 5.43 -18.02 -2.55
N PHE A 150 6.51 -18.57 -3.12
CA PHE A 150 7.70 -17.79 -3.41
C PHE A 150 7.46 -16.77 -4.53
N THR A 151 6.64 -17.12 -5.53
CA THR A 151 6.26 -16.20 -6.61
C THR A 151 5.56 -14.95 -6.05
N ALA A 152 4.67 -15.10 -5.06
CA ALA A 152 4.04 -13.96 -4.39
C ALA A 152 5.07 -13.05 -3.70
N HIS A 153 6.06 -13.62 -3.00
CA HIS A 153 7.15 -12.86 -2.40
C HIS A 153 7.96 -12.09 -3.45
N ALA A 154 8.34 -12.75 -4.54
CA ALA A 154 9.14 -12.15 -5.61
C ALA A 154 8.41 -10.99 -6.30
N LEU A 155 7.11 -11.15 -6.58
CA LEU A 155 6.29 -10.10 -7.19
C LEU A 155 6.08 -8.92 -6.23
N LEU A 156 5.80 -9.17 -4.94
CA LEU A 156 5.70 -8.09 -3.94
C LEU A 156 7.04 -7.36 -3.76
N ALA A 157 8.17 -8.09 -3.81
CA ALA A 157 9.51 -7.50 -3.74
C ALA A 157 9.76 -6.51 -4.89
N ALA A 158 9.24 -6.78 -6.08
CA ALA A 158 9.31 -5.87 -7.23
C ALA A 158 8.52 -4.56 -7.04
N THR A 159 7.70 -4.46 -5.99
CA THR A 159 6.94 -3.26 -5.63
C THR A 159 7.40 -2.63 -4.32
N ARG A 160 8.52 -3.03 -3.71
CA ARG A 160 9.01 -2.40 -2.46
C ARG A 160 9.12 -0.88 -2.59
N ALA A 161 8.73 -0.14 -1.57
CA ALA A 161 8.72 1.31 -1.59
C ALA A 161 10.12 1.90 -1.72
N ASP A 162 11.14 1.26 -1.13
CA ASP A 162 12.54 1.64 -1.32
C ASP A 162 12.99 1.52 -2.78
N LEU A 163 12.66 0.41 -3.46
CA LEU A 163 12.92 0.21 -4.88
C LEU A 163 12.17 1.24 -5.73
N VAL A 164 10.87 1.43 -5.47
CA VAL A 164 10.04 2.41 -6.20
C VAL A 164 10.59 3.82 -6.05
N ALA A 165 11.04 4.19 -4.85
CA ALA A 165 11.65 5.49 -4.61
C ALA A 165 12.98 5.66 -5.33
N TYR A 166 13.84 4.64 -5.30
CA TYR A 166 15.11 4.64 -6.03
C TYR A 166 14.89 4.76 -7.54
N LEU A 167 13.95 4.00 -8.11
CA LEU A 167 13.68 4.04 -9.56
C LEU A 167 13.09 5.39 -10.00
N THR A 168 12.16 5.95 -9.23
CA THR A 168 11.51 7.22 -9.58
C THR A 168 12.35 8.45 -9.26
N GLY A 169 13.17 8.40 -8.20
CA GLY A 169 14.05 9.48 -7.79
C GLY A 169 15.38 9.45 -8.53
N ASP A 170 16.19 8.42 -8.28
CA ASP A 170 17.59 8.36 -8.70
C ASP A 170 17.73 7.94 -10.17
N LYS A 171 16.81 7.10 -10.67
CA LYS A 171 16.81 6.64 -12.07
C LYS A 171 15.87 7.41 -12.98
N GLY A 172 15.04 8.31 -12.43
CA GLY A 172 14.11 9.13 -13.22
C GLY A 172 13.08 8.32 -14.01
N VAL A 173 12.79 7.09 -13.60
CA VAL A 173 11.74 6.26 -14.22
C VAL A 173 10.39 6.88 -13.91
N THR A 174 9.60 7.16 -14.93
CA THR A 174 8.27 7.76 -14.76
C THR A 174 7.28 6.77 -14.15
N ARG A 175 6.14 7.27 -13.66
CA ARG A 175 5.04 6.43 -13.16
C ARG A 175 4.60 5.44 -14.23
N GLU A 176 4.40 5.91 -15.44
CA GLU A 176 3.88 5.14 -16.57
C GLU A 176 4.88 4.06 -16.98
N GLU A 177 6.16 4.41 -17.08
CA GLU A 177 7.23 3.45 -17.39
C GLU A 177 7.37 2.36 -16.31
N LEU A 178 7.25 2.72 -15.04
CA LEU A 178 7.37 1.75 -13.94
C LEU A 178 6.19 0.77 -13.93
N ARG A 179 4.97 1.27 -14.16
CA ARG A 179 3.76 0.44 -14.32
C ARG A 179 3.89 -0.51 -15.51
N GLU A 180 4.37 -0.01 -16.66
CA GLU A 180 4.59 -0.84 -17.85
C GLU A 180 5.63 -1.93 -17.60
N LYS A 181 6.75 -1.59 -16.94
CA LYS A 181 7.81 -2.57 -16.59
C LYS A 181 7.28 -3.64 -15.64
N LEU A 182 6.52 -3.26 -14.62
CA LEU A 182 5.91 -4.21 -13.68
C LEU A 182 4.91 -5.13 -14.37
N ALA A 183 4.06 -4.59 -15.26
CA ALA A 183 3.12 -5.39 -16.04
C ALA A 183 3.84 -6.41 -16.94
N LYS A 184 4.89 -5.99 -17.65
CA LYS A 184 5.72 -6.89 -18.48
C LYS A 184 6.41 -7.97 -17.66
N PHE A 185 7.01 -7.60 -16.52
CA PHE A 185 7.65 -8.56 -15.62
C PHE A 185 6.63 -9.58 -15.10
N THR A 186 5.47 -9.11 -14.63
CA THR A 186 4.38 -9.99 -14.16
C THR A 186 3.95 -10.96 -15.26
N ALA A 187 3.72 -10.47 -16.49
CA ALA A 187 3.34 -11.30 -17.62
C ALA A 187 4.40 -12.35 -18.00
N SER A 188 5.69 -12.07 -17.76
CA SER A 188 6.78 -13.04 -18.00
C SER A 188 6.87 -14.16 -16.95
N VAL A 189 6.34 -13.90 -15.74
CA VAL A 189 6.30 -14.86 -14.64
C VAL A 189 5.05 -15.74 -14.72
N LEU A 190 3.94 -15.19 -15.22
CA LEU A 190 2.69 -15.93 -15.36
C LEU A 190 2.71 -16.82 -16.62
N PRO A 191 2.11 -18.03 -16.57
CA PRO A 191 1.92 -18.86 -17.75
C PRO A 191 1.14 -18.11 -18.84
N SER A 192 1.56 -18.30 -20.09
CA SER A 192 0.80 -17.82 -21.25
C SER A 192 -0.43 -18.72 -21.44
N LEU A 193 -1.57 -18.16 -21.87
CA LEU A 193 -2.79 -18.92 -22.22
C LEU A 193 -2.60 -19.92 -23.39
N THR A 194 -1.40 -20.02 -23.93
CA THR A 194 -1.03 -20.83 -25.09
C THR A 194 0.07 -21.81 -24.71
N ASP A 195 -0.28 -22.84 -23.96
CA ASP A 195 0.40 -24.12 -24.09
C ASP A 195 -0.60 -25.26 -23.80
N PRO A 196 -1.34 -25.76 -24.82
CA PRO A 196 -1.97 -27.05 -24.69
C PRO A 196 -0.84 -28.08 -24.59
N ALA A 197 -0.86 -28.84 -23.50
CA ALA A 197 0.03 -29.97 -23.23
C ALA A 197 0.52 -30.66 -24.51
N SER A 198 1.75 -30.33 -24.92
CA SER A 198 2.53 -31.16 -25.83
C SER A 198 3.09 -32.30 -24.99
N GLY A 199 2.26 -33.30 -24.72
CA GLY A 199 2.64 -34.54 -24.04
C GLY A 199 1.93 -35.70 -24.69
N GLY A 200 2.64 -36.36 -25.63
CA GLY A 200 2.23 -37.61 -26.26
C GLY A 200 2.53 -38.84 -25.42
#